data_AF-A0A958FGZ6-F1
#
_entry.id   AF-A0A958FGZ6-F1
#
_cell.length_a   1.000
_cell.length_b   1.000
_cell.length_c   1.000
_cell.angle_alpha   90.00
_cell.angle_beta   90.00
_cell.angle_gamma   90.00
#
_symmetry.space_group_name_H-M   'P 1'
#
loop_
_entity.id
_entity.type
_entity.pdbx_description
1 polymer ?
#
loop_
_entity_poly.entity_id
_entity_poly.type
_entity_poly.pdbx_seq_one_letter_code
_entity_poly.pdbx_strand_id
1 'polypeptide(L)'
;LVGIALEAYGQGFQDVLHIIYGYSPEKQAVVGIQVLESKETPGLGDKIEKDPAFLANFEALDVSLSGDGQIQNAITAVKKGEKQQPYEIECITGATISSKAITAILQKSTGEFIPMLMKNLATFEK
;
A
#
# COMPACT_ATOMS: atom_id res chain seq x y z
N LEU A 1 -6.32 19.38 6.22
CA LEU A 1 -5.59 18.47 5.31
C LEU A 1 -6.54 17.32 4.93
N VAL A 2 -6.78 17.05 3.64
CA VAL A 2 -7.71 15.98 3.20
C VAL A 2 -7.04 14.61 3.00
N GLY A 3 -5.71 14.60 2.82
CA GLY A 3 -4.89 13.40 2.63
C GLY A 3 -3.48 13.78 2.20
N ILE A 4 -2.55 12.82 2.24
CA ILE A 4 -1.14 12.97 1.84
C ILE A 4 -0.84 11.93 0.76
N ALA A 5 -0.26 12.34 -0.36
CA ALA A 5 0.20 11.42 -1.40
C ALA A 5 1.70 11.14 -1.22
N LEU A 6 2.09 9.87 -1.25
CA LEU A 6 3.46 9.40 -1.03
C LEU A 6 3.88 8.50 -2.18
N GLU A 7 5.06 8.73 -2.72
CA GLU A 7 5.68 7.83 -3.68
C GLU A 7 6.47 6.74 -2.96
N ALA A 8 6.45 5.54 -3.53
CA ALA A 8 7.23 4.42 -3.04
C ALA A 8 7.75 3.56 -4.20
N TYR A 9 8.87 2.90 -3.94
CA TYR A 9 9.61 2.14 -4.94
C TYR A 9 10.02 0.79 -4.36
N GLY A 10 10.08 -0.22 -5.21
CA GLY A 10 10.74 -1.48 -4.85
C GLY A 10 10.75 -2.48 -5.99
N GLN A 11 11.44 -3.58 -5.75
CA GLN A 11 11.65 -4.61 -6.76
C GLN A 11 10.34 -5.35 -7.06
N GLY A 12 9.87 -5.26 -8.32
CA GLY A 12 8.83 -6.10 -8.89
C GLY A 12 9.37 -7.46 -9.34
N PHE A 13 8.66 -8.14 -10.24
CA PHE A 13 9.11 -9.44 -10.76
C PHE A 13 10.36 -9.30 -11.63
N GLN A 14 10.38 -8.32 -12.53
CA GLN A 14 11.50 -8.12 -13.48
C GLN A 14 12.23 -6.80 -13.29
N ASP A 15 11.54 -5.74 -12.86
CA ASP A 15 12.10 -4.39 -12.73
C ASP A 15 11.52 -3.68 -11.50
N VAL A 16 11.98 -2.47 -11.23
CA VAL A 16 11.45 -1.61 -10.17
C VAL A 16 10.00 -1.23 -10.49
N LEU A 17 9.14 -1.40 -9.50
CA LEU A 17 7.80 -0.82 -9.45
C LEU A 17 7.89 0.54 -8.77
N HIS A 18 7.31 1.55 -9.41
CA HIS A 18 7.11 2.88 -8.84
C HIS A 18 5.62 3.10 -8.65
N ILE A 19 5.22 3.38 -7.41
CA ILE A 19 3.83 3.62 -7.04
C ILE A 19 3.69 4.95 -6.33
N ILE A 20 2.47 5.48 -6.38
CA ILE A 20 2.00 6.53 -5.48
C ILE A 20 0.78 6.01 -4.72
N TYR A 21 0.68 6.33 -3.43
CA TYR A 21 -0.47 5.98 -2.62
C TYR A 21 -0.95 7.17 -1.79
N GLY A 22 -2.25 7.21 -1.53
CA GLY A 22 -2.88 8.21 -0.69
C GLY A 22 -3.00 7.71 0.74
N TYR A 23 -2.58 8.51 1.72
CA TYR A 23 -2.76 8.28 3.15
C TYR A 23 -3.73 9.30 3.74
N SER A 24 -4.69 8.83 4.54
CA SER A 24 -5.59 9.68 5.31
C SER A 24 -5.19 9.67 6.78
N PRO A 25 -4.70 10.79 7.36
CA PRO A 25 -4.39 10.88 8.78
C PRO A 25 -5.62 10.68 9.68
N GLU A 26 -6.80 11.14 9.23
CA GLU A 26 -8.07 10.99 9.96
C GLU A 26 -8.48 9.52 10.08
N LYS A 27 -8.42 8.76 8.98
CA LYS A 27 -8.79 7.34 8.95
C LYS A 27 -7.63 6.42 9.36
N GLN A 28 -6.42 6.95 9.46
CA GLN A 28 -5.16 6.20 9.57
C GLN A 28 -5.08 5.02 8.58
N ALA A 29 -5.46 5.28 7.32
CA ALA A 29 -5.56 4.26 6.29
C ALA A 29 -4.92 4.74 4.98
N VAL A 30 -4.42 3.80 4.19
CA VAL A 30 -4.22 4.02 2.76
C VAL A 30 -5.60 4.02 2.10
N VAL A 31 -5.87 5.05 1.29
CA VAL A 31 -7.17 5.32 0.66
C VAL A 31 -7.13 5.25 -0.87
N GLY A 32 -6.00 4.83 -1.42
CA GLY A 32 -5.85 4.56 -2.84
C GLY A 32 -4.39 4.32 -3.21
N ILE A 33 -4.18 3.71 -4.37
CA ILE A 33 -2.88 3.47 -4.96
C ILE A 33 -2.98 3.68 -6.47
N GLN A 34 -1.88 4.12 -7.07
CA GLN A 34 -1.67 4.10 -8.50
C GLN A 34 -0.24 3.65 -8.80
N VAL A 35 -0.11 2.78 -9.78
CA VAL A 35 1.19 2.40 -10.33
C VAL A 35 1.60 3.46 -11.35
N LEU A 36 2.76 4.07 -11.16
CA LEU A 36 3.30 5.11 -12.03
C LEU A 36 4.22 4.51 -13.09
N GLU A 37 5.09 3.57 -12.69
CA GLU A 37 5.98 2.85 -13.59
C GLU A 37 6.05 1.37 -13.23
N SER A 38 5.97 0.52 -14.26
CA SER A 38 5.97 -0.94 -14.15
C SER A 38 6.43 -1.55 -15.46
N LYS A 39 7.23 -2.61 -15.38
CA LYS A 39 7.58 -3.48 -16.52
C LYS A 39 7.13 -4.93 -16.28
N GLU A 40 6.04 -5.09 -15.53
CA GLU A 40 5.46 -6.40 -15.30
C GLU A 40 4.91 -7.02 -16.58
N THR A 41 4.86 -8.35 -16.61
CA THR A 41 4.43 -9.09 -17.80
C THR A 41 2.96 -8.77 -18.15
N PRO A 42 2.67 -8.28 -19.37
CA PRO A 42 1.30 -8.00 -19.81
C PRO A 42 0.38 -9.24 -19.73
N GLY A 43 -0.85 -9.04 -19.25
CA GLY A 43 -1.83 -10.11 -19.04
C GLY A 43 -1.59 -10.96 -17.78
N LEU A 44 -0.51 -10.73 -17.06
CA LEU A 44 -0.17 -11.42 -15.82
C LEU A 44 0.04 -10.41 -14.68
N GLY A 45 1.24 -9.83 -14.58
CA GLY A 45 1.64 -8.95 -13.48
C GLY A 45 1.05 -7.55 -13.57
N ASP A 46 0.74 -7.09 -14.79
CA ASP A 46 0.07 -5.80 -15.06
C ASP A 46 -1.34 -5.69 -14.46
N LYS A 47 -1.89 -6.79 -13.95
CA LYS A 47 -3.19 -6.80 -13.27
C LYS A 47 -3.19 -6.00 -11.97
N ILE A 48 -2.03 -5.81 -11.33
CA ILE A 48 -1.91 -4.97 -10.13
C ILE A 48 -2.35 -3.52 -10.37
N GLU A 49 -2.40 -3.08 -11.63
CA GLU A 49 -2.75 -1.72 -12.04
C GLU A 49 -4.26 -1.53 -12.29
N LYS A 50 -4.97 -2.62 -12.58
CA LYS A 50 -6.31 -2.55 -13.19
C LYS A 50 -7.34 -3.54 -12.65
N ASP A 51 -6.92 -4.58 -11.93
CA ASP A 51 -7.84 -5.56 -11.35
C ASP A 51 -8.67 -4.90 -10.24
N PRO A 52 -10.00 -4.78 -10.38
CA PRO A 52 -10.80 -4.03 -9.42
C PRO A 52 -10.80 -4.67 -8.02
N ALA A 53 -10.74 -5.99 -7.93
CA ALA A 53 -10.71 -6.68 -6.64
C ALA A 53 -9.37 -6.46 -5.93
N PHE A 54 -8.28 -6.39 -6.69
CA PHE A 54 -6.98 -6.00 -6.14
C PHE A 54 -6.99 -4.55 -5.66
N LEU A 55 -7.47 -3.62 -6.49
CA LEU A 55 -7.50 -2.19 -6.15
C LEU A 55 -8.39 -1.88 -4.94
N ALA A 56 -9.46 -2.66 -4.74
CA ALA A 56 -10.34 -2.54 -3.56
C ALA A 56 -9.60 -2.77 -2.23
N ASN A 57 -8.45 -3.46 -2.22
CA ASN A 57 -7.65 -3.60 -1.01
C ASN A 57 -7.19 -2.26 -0.44
N PHE A 58 -7.05 -1.23 -1.28
CA PHE A 58 -6.43 0.04 -0.94
C PHE A 58 -7.43 1.16 -0.66
N GLU A 59 -8.74 0.89 -0.70
CA GLU A 59 -9.77 1.89 -0.38
C GLU A 59 -9.77 2.27 1.11
N ALA A 60 -9.38 1.33 1.97
CA ALA A 60 -9.28 1.50 3.42
C ALA A 60 -8.29 0.48 4.03
N LEU A 61 -7.07 0.41 3.50
CA LEU A 61 -6.03 -0.47 4.04
C LEU A 61 -5.49 0.11 5.36
N ASP A 62 -5.70 -0.61 6.46
CA ASP A 62 -5.33 -0.13 7.79
C ASP A 62 -3.81 -0.02 7.95
N VAL A 63 -3.37 1.15 8.40
CA VAL A 63 -1.98 1.46 8.74
C VAL A 63 -1.97 2.30 10.02
N SER A 64 -2.86 1.93 10.94
CA SER A 64 -3.05 2.60 12.21
C SER A 64 -1.79 2.56 13.07
N LEU A 65 -1.63 3.57 13.92
CA LEU A 65 -0.50 3.64 14.85
C LEU A 65 -0.89 3.10 16.22
N SER A 66 0.00 2.32 16.83
CA SER A 66 -0.10 1.94 18.24
C SER A 66 0.21 3.11 19.17
N GLY A 67 -0.01 2.93 20.48
CA GLY A 67 0.19 3.98 21.49
C GLY A 67 1.62 4.51 21.62
N ASP A 68 2.60 3.81 21.06
CA ASP A 68 4.01 4.22 20.96
C ASP A 68 4.33 4.96 19.64
N GLY A 69 3.32 5.19 18.79
CA GLY A 69 3.45 5.90 17.53
C GLY A 69 4.08 5.09 16.40
N GLN A 70 4.21 3.77 16.54
CA GLN A 70 4.63 2.86 15.46
C GLN A 70 3.43 2.25 14.75
N ILE A 71 3.64 1.65 13.57
CA ILE A 71 2.59 0.90 12.87
C ILE A 71 2.10 -0.25 13.77
N GLN A 72 0.79 -0.27 14.06
CA GLN A 72 0.17 -1.27 14.93
C GLN A 72 0.23 -2.66 14.29
N ASN A 73 -0.10 -2.75 12.99
CA ASN A 73 -0.05 -3.98 12.22
C ASN A 73 0.66 -3.73 10.89
N ALA A 74 1.74 -4.47 10.64
CA ALA A 74 2.40 -4.41 9.35
C ALA A 74 1.47 -4.94 8.24
N ILE A 75 1.50 -4.29 7.08
CA ILE A 75 0.78 -4.77 5.90
C ILE A 75 1.28 -6.16 5.51
N THR A 76 0.37 -7.08 5.24
CA THR A 76 0.71 -8.46 4.85
C THR A 76 -0.04 -8.89 3.59
N ALA A 77 0.57 -9.81 2.83
CA ALA A 77 -0.04 -10.39 1.65
C ALA A 77 -0.70 -11.72 2.01
N VAL A 78 -1.96 -11.90 1.60
CA VAL A 78 -2.72 -13.15 1.74
C VAL A 78 -3.18 -13.65 0.37
N LYS A 79 -3.57 -14.93 0.26
CA LYS A 79 -4.14 -15.41 -1.00
C LYS A 79 -5.55 -14.86 -1.18
N LYS A 80 -6.02 -14.89 -2.42
CA LYS A 80 -7.40 -14.58 -2.76
C LYS A 80 -8.37 -15.47 -1.97
N GLY A 81 -9.34 -14.84 -1.31
CA GLY A 81 -10.34 -15.45 -0.44
C GLY A 81 -9.88 -15.68 1.00
N GLU A 82 -8.65 -15.30 1.37
CA GLU A 82 -8.09 -15.55 2.71
C GLU A 82 -7.99 -14.28 3.59
N LYS A 83 -8.36 -13.10 3.08
CA LYS A 83 -8.32 -11.85 3.86
C LYS A 83 -9.32 -11.87 5.01
N GLN A 84 -8.79 -11.61 6.19
CA GLN A 84 -9.52 -11.56 7.46
C GLN A 84 -9.28 -10.24 8.20
N GLN A 85 -8.18 -9.56 7.88
CA GLN A 85 -7.75 -8.35 8.59
C GLN A 85 -7.69 -7.13 7.66
N PRO A 86 -7.90 -5.91 8.20
CA PRO A 86 -7.97 -4.70 7.36
C PRO A 86 -6.60 -4.23 6.84
N TYR A 87 -5.49 -4.73 7.40
CA TYR A 87 -4.12 -4.47 6.94
C TYR A 87 -3.60 -5.51 5.93
N GLU A 88 -4.41 -6.51 5.58
CA GLU A 88 -4.05 -7.54 4.61
C GLU A 88 -4.37 -7.11 3.18
N ILE A 89 -3.55 -7.53 2.22
CA ILE A 89 -3.76 -7.36 0.78
C ILE A 89 -3.99 -8.74 0.16
N GLU A 90 -5.16 -8.93 -0.46
CA GLU A 90 -5.42 -10.13 -1.24
C GLU A 90 -4.64 -10.13 -2.55
N CYS A 91 -3.83 -11.17 -2.76
CA CYS A 91 -3.07 -11.34 -3.98
C CYS A 91 -3.93 -11.78 -5.16
N ILE A 92 -3.50 -11.41 -6.36
CA ILE A 92 -4.12 -11.83 -7.61
C ILE A 92 -3.60 -13.23 -7.99
N THR A 93 -4.51 -14.18 -8.21
CA THR A 93 -4.16 -15.52 -8.73
C THR A 93 -3.45 -15.40 -10.08
N GLY A 94 -2.26 -16.02 -10.19
CA GLY A 94 -1.41 -15.94 -11.38
C GLY A 94 -0.47 -14.74 -11.40
N ALA A 95 -0.67 -13.73 -10.56
CA ALA A 95 0.19 -12.54 -10.44
C ALA A 95 0.67 -12.32 -9.00
N THR A 96 0.95 -13.43 -8.30
CA THR A 96 1.29 -13.44 -6.89
C THR A 96 2.60 -12.71 -6.58
N ILE A 97 3.59 -12.77 -7.49
CA ILE A 97 4.89 -12.10 -7.27
C ILE A 97 4.71 -10.59 -7.31
N SER A 98 4.05 -10.07 -8.35
CA SER A 98 3.73 -8.65 -8.51
C SER A 98 2.84 -8.14 -7.37
N SER A 99 1.85 -8.93 -6.95
CA SER A 99 0.99 -8.59 -5.79
C SER A 99 1.82 -8.44 -4.51
N LYS A 100 2.70 -9.42 -4.22
CA LYS A 100 3.58 -9.38 -3.05
C LYS A 100 4.61 -8.26 -3.11
N ALA A 101 5.06 -7.88 -4.30
CA ALA A 101 5.96 -6.74 -4.48
C ALA A 101 5.28 -5.43 -4.03
N ILE A 102 4.05 -5.17 -4.47
CA ILE A 102 3.26 -4.01 -4.01
C ILE A 102 3.07 -4.04 -2.49
N THR A 103 2.73 -5.20 -1.92
CA THR A 103 2.62 -5.37 -0.47
C THR A 103 3.91 -4.99 0.25
N ALA A 104 5.06 -5.50 -0.20
CA ALA A 104 6.34 -5.23 0.42
C ALA A 104 6.75 -3.74 0.32
N ILE A 105 6.49 -3.11 -0.84
CA ILE A 105 6.73 -1.68 -1.06
C ILE A 105 5.93 -0.85 -0.07
N LEU A 106 4.62 -1.13 0.02
CA LEU A 106 3.74 -0.42 0.95
C LEU A 106 4.14 -0.66 2.39
N GLN A 107 4.34 -1.93 2.80
CA GLN A 107 4.74 -2.28 4.17
C GLN A 107 5.99 -1.51 4.60
N LYS A 108 7.00 -1.43 3.73
CA LYS A 108 8.22 -0.67 4.01
C LYS A 108 7.95 0.83 4.09
N SER A 109 7.32 1.40 3.07
CA SER A 109 7.06 2.84 2.96
C SER A 109 6.18 3.35 4.12
N THR A 110 5.11 2.63 4.44
CA THR A 110 4.18 3.03 5.51
C THR A 110 4.85 2.92 6.89
N GLY A 111 5.64 1.86 7.10
CA GLY A 111 6.45 1.70 8.32
C GLY A 111 7.46 2.82 8.55
N GLU A 112 8.05 3.37 7.49
CA GLU A 112 9.01 4.47 7.58
C GLU A 112 8.33 5.84 7.70
N PHE A 113 7.36 6.13 6.83
CA PHE A 113 6.84 7.49 6.68
C PHE A 113 5.65 7.82 7.58
N ILE A 114 4.73 6.88 7.85
CA ILE A 114 3.50 7.22 8.59
C ILE A 114 3.80 7.64 10.04
N PRO A 115 4.64 6.93 10.81
CA PRO A 115 5.06 7.39 12.13
C PRO A 115 5.66 8.80 12.11
N MET A 116 6.50 9.09 11.10
CA MET A 116 7.13 10.39 10.94
C MET A 116 6.12 11.49 10.59
N LEU A 117 5.18 11.21 9.68
CA LEU A 117 4.15 12.15 9.26
C LEU A 117 3.20 12.49 10.41
N MET A 118 2.71 11.46 11.12
CA MET A 118 1.78 11.66 12.23
C MET A 118 2.42 12.46 13.38
N LYS A 119 3.70 12.23 13.66
CA LYS A 119 4.46 13.02 14.65
C LYS A 119 4.55 14.50 14.28
N ASN A 120 4.57 14.82 12.98
CA ASN A 120 4.76 16.17 12.47
C ASN A 120 3.51 16.78 11.82
N LEU A 121 2.33 16.15 12.00
CA LEU A 121 1.11 16.46 11.25
C LEU A 121 0.72 17.95 11.33
N ALA A 122 0.86 18.56 12.52
CA ALA A 122 0.55 19.98 12.75
C ALA A 122 1.37 20.95 11.88
N THR A 123 2.48 20.50 11.30
CA THR A 123 3.31 21.29 10.36
C THR A 123 2.63 21.46 9.00
N PHE A 124 1.76 20.52 8.62
CA PHE A 124 1.07 20.47 7.33
C PHE A 124 -0.33 21.08 7.35
N GLU A 125 -0.82 21.50 8.52
CA GLU A 125 -2.17 22.07 8.70
C GLU A 125 -2.20 23.60 8.70
N LYS A 126 -1.05 24.26 8.42
CA LYS A 126 -0.96 25.72 8.23
C LYS A 126 -1.28 26.10 6.79
#